data_AF-A0A1B3B2M2-F1
#
_entry.id   AF-A0A1B3B2M2-F1
#
_cell.length_a   1.000
_cell.length_b   1.000
_cell.length_c   1.000
_cell.angle_alpha   90.00
_cell.angle_beta   90.00
_cell.angle_gamma   90.00
#
_symmetry.space_group_name_H-M   'P 1'
#
loop_
_entity.id
_entity.type
_entity.pdbx_description
1 polymer ?
#
loop_
_entity_poly.entity_id
_entity_poly.type
_entity_poly.pdbx_seq_one_letter_code
_entity_poly.pdbx_strand_id
1 'polypeptide(L)' 'TIGDFFKAYQFEELFPKRNSDLAHAAGFWDYKAFITAAALFVPRGFGTTGGKEMGMREVAAFLGHVGAKTSCGYKEAP' A
#
# COMPACT_ATOMS: atom_id res chain seq x y z
N THR A 1 -13.98 -6.12 4.99
CA THR A 1 -12.51 -6.26 5.13
C THR A 1 -11.81 -5.24 4.22
N ILE A 2 -10.49 -5.08 4.31
CA ILE A 2 -9.74 -4.08 3.50
C ILE A 2 -10.02 -4.23 2.00
N GLY A 3 -10.13 -5.48 1.52
CA GLY A 3 -10.44 -5.78 0.13
C GLY A 3 -11.79 -5.26 -0.36
N ASP A 4 -12.70 -4.79 0.52
CA ASP A 4 -13.99 -4.22 0.12
C ASP A 4 -13.83 -2.80 -0.44
N PHE A 5 -12.84 -2.05 0.04
CA PHE A 5 -12.66 -0.63 -0.27
C PHE A 5 -11.29 -0.28 -0.85
N PHE A 6 -10.32 -1.19 -0.78
CA PHE A 6 -9.01 -1.05 -1.39
C PHE A 6 -8.82 -2.18 -2.41
N LYS A 7 -8.78 -1.83 -3.69
CA LYS A 7 -8.74 -2.75 -4.83
C LYS A 7 -7.36 -2.72 -5.51
N ALA A 8 -7.07 -3.76 -6.28
CA ALA A 8 -5.81 -3.91 -7.00
C ALA A 8 -5.47 -2.68 -7.86
N TYR A 9 -6.44 -2.11 -8.57
CA TYR A 9 -6.19 -0.93 -9.41
C TYR A 9 -5.72 0.28 -8.60
N GLN A 10 -6.27 0.51 -7.41
CA GLN A 10 -5.87 1.60 -6.52
C GLN A 10 -4.45 1.39 -5.99
N PHE A 11 -4.05 0.13 -5.76
CA PHE A 11 -2.68 -0.19 -5.37
C PHE A 11 -1.68 0.11 -6.49
N GLU A 12 -2.00 -0.22 -7.74
CA GLU A 12 -1.16 0.13 -8.90
C GLU A 12 -1.10 1.65 -9.13
N GLU A 13 -2.22 2.37 -8.93
CA GLU A 13 -2.27 3.83 -9.01
C GLU A 13 -1.44 4.52 -7.91
N LEU A 14 -1.38 3.94 -6.71
CA LEU A 14 -0.55 4.45 -5.60
C LEU A 14 0.95 4.20 -5.83
N PHE A 15 1.30 3.11 -6.51
CA PHE A 15 2.68 2.70 -6.72
C PHE A 15 3.03 2.47 -8.20
N PRO A 16 2.83 3.46 -9.09
CA PRO A 16 2.87 3.26 -10.54
C PRO A 16 4.27 2.91 -11.08
N LYS A 17 5.32 3.22 -10.31
CA LYS A 17 6.72 2.97 -10.69
C LYS A 17 7.37 1.79 -9.94
N ARG A 18 6.62 1.03 -9.14
CA ARG A 18 7.16 -0.07 -8.29
C ARG A 18 7.85 -1.18 -9.09
N ASN A 19 7.45 -1.36 -10.34
CA ASN A 19 7.96 -2.37 -11.26
C ASN A 19 8.70 -1.76 -12.46
N SER A 20 9.08 -0.48 -12.39
CA SER A 20 9.89 0.11 -13.45
C SER A 20 11.31 -0.48 -13.41
N ASP A 21 12.03 -0.41 -14.53
CA ASP A 21 13.41 -0.93 -14.63
C ASP A 21 14.39 -0.28 -13.64
N LEU A 22 14.03 0.90 -13.10
CA LEU A 22 14.79 1.63 -12.09
C LEU A 22 14.47 1.17 -10.66
N ALA A 23 13.47 0.32 -10.47
CA ALA A 23 13.08 -0.18 -9.15
C ALA A 23 14.01 -1.31 -8.71
N HIS A 24 14.63 -1.16 -7.55
CA HIS A 24 15.47 -2.21 -6.95
C HIS A 24 14.71 -3.48 -6.55
N ALA A 25 13.38 -3.42 -6.47
CA ALA A 25 12.52 -4.51 -6.02
C ALA A 25 11.32 -4.74 -6.96
N ALA A 26 11.57 -4.67 -8.27
CA ALA A 26 10.54 -4.95 -9.28
C ALA A 26 9.91 -6.34 -9.06
N GLY A 27 8.58 -6.40 -9.05
CA GLY A 27 7.81 -7.62 -8.81
C GLY A 27 7.64 -8.03 -7.34
N PHE A 28 8.34 -7.40 -6.40
CA PHE A 28 8.27 -7.77 -4.97
C PHE A 28 6.99 -7.28 -4.27
N TRP A 29 6.58 -6.04 -4.58
CA TRP A 29 5.45 -5.37 -3.93
C TRP A 29 4.11 -5.68 -4.60
N ASP A 30 3.51 -6.83 -4.35
CA ASP A 30 2.23 -7.21 -4.99
C ASP A 30 0.98 -6.96 -4.13
N TYR A 31 -0.13 -6.59 -4.78
CA TYR A 31 -1.41 -6.35 -4.09
C TYR A 31 -1.91 -7.61 -3.37
N LYS A 32 -1.77 -8.80 -3.98
CA LYS A 32 -2.20 -10.04 -3.33
C LYS A 32 -1.38 -10.30 -2.07
N ALA A 33 -0.07 -10.07 -2.13
CA ALA A 33 0.81 -10.18 -0.96
C ALA A 33 0.37 -9.23 0.17
N PHE A 34 0.04 -7.98 -0.16
CA PHE A 34 -0.49 -7.01 0.81
C PHE A 34 -1.81 -7.48 1.45
N ILE A 35 -2.80 -7.90 0.66
CA ILE A 35 -4.09 -8.35 1.19
C ILE A 35 -3.95 -9.62 2.03
N THR A 36 -3.12 -10.57 1.60
CA THR A 36 -2.85 -11.79 2.37
C THR A 36 -2.19 -11.46 3.71
N ALA A 37 -1.20 -10.57 3.74
CA ALA A 37 -0.58 -10.13 4.99
C ALA A 37 -1.57 -9.37 5.88
N ALA A 38 -2.34 -8.45 5.30
CA ALA A 38 -3.32 -7.65 6.04
C ALA A 38 -4.42 -8.51 6.69
N ALA A 39 -4.85 -9.60 6.03
CA ALA A 39 -5.84 -10.52 6.57
C ALA A 39 -5.43 -11.11 7.94
N LEU A 40 -4.14 -11.23 8.23
CA LEU A 40 -3.64 -11.68 9.54
C LEU A 40 -3.85 -10.64 10.66
N PHE A 41 -3.97 -9.36 10.30
CA PHE A 41 -4.09 -8.24 11.23
C PHE A 41 -5.48 -7.60 11.25
N VAL A 42 -6.35 -7.94 10.29
CA VAL A 42 -7.77 -7.56 10.29
C VAL A 42 -8.48 -7.97 11.61
N PRO A 43 -8.31 -9.20 12.15
CA PRO A 43 -8.88 -9.56 13.46
C PRO A 43 -8.34 -8.73 14.63
N ARG A 44 -7.20 -8.05 14.44
CA ARG A 44 -6.54 -7.17 15.42
C ARG A 44 -6.86 -5.69 15.19
N GLY A 45 -7.72 -5.36 14.22
CA GLY A 45 -8.20 -4.01 13.97
C GLY A 45 -7.60 -3.29 12.75
N PHE A 46 -6.63 -3.88 12.05
CA PHE A 46 -5.99 -3.22 10.91
C PHE A 46 -6.98 -3.01 9.76
N GLY A 47 -7.25 -1.75 9.43
CA GLY A 47 -8.16 -1.34 8.35
C GLY A 47 -9.64 -1.64 8.63
N THR A 48 -10.00 -1.96 9.88
CA THR A 48 -11.38 -2.24 10.31
C THR A 48 -11.83 -1.41 11.51
N THR A 49 -10.94 -0.62 12.11
CA THR A 49 -11.26 0.22 13.26
C THR A 49 -11.96 1.50 12.81
N GLY A 50 -13.04 1.90 13.51
CA GLY A 50 -13.71 3.19 13.26
C GLY A 50 -14.56 3.26 11.98
N GLY A 51 -14.88 2.12 11.37
CA GLY A 51 -15.71 2.04 10.15
C GLY A 51 -14.94 2.26 8.85
N LYS A 52 -15.67 2.30 7.72
CA LYS A 52 -15.07 2.28 6.37
C LYS A 52 -14.11 3.45 6.11
N GLU A 53 -14.52 4.67 6.43
CA GLU A 53 -13.71 5.86 6.15
C GLU A 53 -12.42 5.88 6.99
N MET A 54 -12.51 5.50 8.27
CA MET A 54 -11.34 5.42 9.14
C MET A 54 -10.38 4.31 8.70
N GLY A 55 -10.91 3.15 8.30
CA GLY A 55 -10.10 2.07 7.71
C GLY A 55 -9.40 2.48 6.40
N MET A 56 -10.06 3.28 5.55
CA MET A 56 -9.43 3.87 4.36
C MET A 56 -8.27 4.80 4.74
N ARG A 57 -8.46 5.65 5.75
CA ARG A 57 -7.40 6.56 6.24
C ARG A 57 -6.23 5.79 6.86
N GLU A 58 -6.49 4.74 7.62
CA GLU A 58 -5.47 3.89 8.23
C GLU A 58 -4.61 3.21 7.16
N VAL A 59 -5.23 2.60 6.14
CA VAL A 59 -4.52 1.95 5.03
C VAL A 59 -3.71 2.98 4.24
N ALA A 60 -4.28 4.16 3.95
CA ALA A 60 -3.56 5.23 3.26
C ALA A 60 -2.35 5.73 4.06
N ALA A 61 -2.49 5.93 5.37
CA ALA A 61 -1.40 6.37 6.24
C ALA A 61 -0.29 5.32 6.33
N PHE A 62 -0.65 4.04 6.48
CA PHE A 62 0.29 2.94 6.50
C PHE A 62 1.08 2.84 5.17
N LEU A 63 0.38 2.81 4.04
CA LEU A 63 0.99 2.70 2.72
C LEU A 63 1.85 3.93 2.38
N GLY A 64 1.40 5.13 2.74
CA GLY A 64 2.19 6.36 2.55
C GLY A 64 3.48 6.36 3.38
N HIS A 65 3.41 5.93 4.64
CA HIS A 65 4.59 5.84 5.52
C HIS A 65 5.60 4.81 5.03
N VAL A 66 5.12 3.62 4.65
CA VAL A 66 5.97 2.54 4.14
C VAL A 66 6.55 2.90 2.78
N GLY A 67 5.73 3.43 1.87
CA GLY A 67 6.15 3.85 0.53
C GLY A 67 7.21 4.95 0.56
N ALA A 68 7.14 5.90 1.51
CA ALA A 68 8.18 6.92 1.68
C ALA A 68 9.56 6.30 1.99
N LYS A 69 9.60 5.24 2.80
CA LYS A 69 10.85 4.55 3.19
C LYS A 69 11.45 3.70 2.08
N THR A 70 10.63 3.25 1.12
CA THR A 70 11.06 2.44 -0.02
C THR A 70 11.12 3.24 -1.32
N SER A 71 10.82 4.53 -1.27
CA SER A 71 10.91 5.40 -2.43
C SER A 71 12.37 5.59 -2.81
N CYS A 72 12.68 5.41 -4.10
CA CYS A 72 13.90 5.96 -4.66
C CYS A 72 13.66 7.48 -4.73
N GLY A 73 14.05 8.20 -3.69
CA GLY A 73 13.90 9.65 -3.64
C GLY A 73 14.47 10.28 -4.92
N TYR A 74 13.71 11.15 -5.58
CA TYR A 74 14.28 12.02 -6.60
C TYR A 74 15.38 12.85 -5.93
N LYS A 75 16.64 12.59 -6.30
CA LYS A 75 17.79 13.41 -5.92
C LYS A 75 18.05 14.56 -6.89
N GLU A 76 17.12 14.86 -7.80
CA GLU A 76 17.24 15.99 -8.70
C GLU A 76 15.93 16.79 -8.69
N ALA A 77 16.00 17.96 -8.05
CA ALA A 77 15.11 19.07 -8.35
C ALA A 77 15.44 19.58 -9.76
N PRO A 78 14.44 20.05 -10.54
CA PRO A 78 14.69 20.73 -11.81
C PRO A 78 15.53 22.01 -11.63
#